data_AF-A0A6A6E5J6-F1
#
_entry.id   AF-A0A6A6E5J6-F1
#
_cell.length_a   1.000
_cell.length_b   1.000
_cell.length_c   1.000
_cell.angle_alpha   90.00
_cell.angle_beta   90.00
_cell.angle_gamma   90.00
#
_symmetry.space_group_name_H-M   'P 1'
#
loop_
_entity.id
_entity.type
_entity.pdbx_description
1 polymer ?
#
loop_
_entity_poly.entity_id
_entity_poly.type
_entity_poly.pdbx_seq_one_letter_code
_entity_poly.pdbx_strand_id
1 'polypeptide(L)'
;MEKIASFPSISEPEFEKACNCLLEAYKRYNHLQSDWLLVDFVHNDDSKYLKILKALSITKISPKHQELRIEETEIEEDDEEALVEDTKRSHEVILEYNIILSPSYQVPVLYFSIKDPHFRFPPTRDTLYSYIVPHQFKLQVESVGIIGGITLTDHPFTNSPVFFIHPCQTTSVLEASLGSKEATPEEYLNLWIGAMGGCAGLFLPRALLG
;
A
#
# COMPACT_ATOMS: atom_id res chain seq x y z
N MET A 1 12.62 11.60 -22.49
CA MET A 1 12.84 10.44 -21.60
C MET A 1 12.53 9.18 -22.39
N GLU A 2 13.27 8.10 -22.13
CA GLU A 2 13.03 6.78 -22.72
C GLU A 2 11.63 6.25 -22.34
N LYS A 3 10.96 5.63 -23.30
CA LYS A 3 9.59 5.13 -23.18
C LYS A 3 9.59 3.61 -22.98
N ILE A 4 8.49 3.08 -22.44
CA ILE A 4 8.28 1.65 -22.28
C ILE A 4 8.27 0.98 -23.66
N ALA A 5 9.13 -0.01 -23.86
CA ALA A 5 9.34 -0.68 -25.14
C ALA A 5 8.22 -1.65 -25.51
N SER A 6 7.49 -2.20 -24.54
CA SER A 6 6.53 -3.30 -24.76
C SER A 6 5.22 -3.11 -24.01
N PHE A 7 4.71 -1.87 -23.96
CA PHE A 7 3.44 -1.56 -23.28
C PHE A 7 2.30 -2.47 -23.79
N PRO A 8 1.46 -3.04 -22.91
CA PRO A 8 1.32 -2.78 -21.47
C PRO A 8 2.27 -3.56 -20.54
N SER A 9 3.18 -4.37 -21.08
CA SER A 9 4.23 -5.02 -20.31
C SER A 9 5.40 -4.07 -20.02
N ILE A 10 6.18 -4.40 -18.98
CA ILE A 10 7.37 -3.69 -18.56
C ILE A 10 8.51 -4.68 -18.33
N SER A 11 9.70 -4.35 -18.83
CA SER A 11 10.91 -5.13 -18.57
C SER A 11 11.48 -4.84 -17.18
N GLU A 12 12.36 -5.71 -16.68
CA GLU A 12 13.05 -5.51 -15.41
C GLU A 12 13.80 -4.17 -15.31
N PRO A 13 14.65 -3.76 -16.27
CA PRO A 13 15.36 -2.47 -16.18
C PRO A 13 14.41 -1.27 -16.23
N GLU A 14 13.30 -1.36 -16.98
CA GLU A 14 12.27 -0.32 -16.98
C GLU A 14 11.55 -0.24 -15.63
N PHE A 15 11.20 -1.39 -15.03
CA PHE A 15 10.58 -1.44 -13.71
C PHE A 15 11.50 -0.88 -12.63
N GLU A 16 12.78 -1.26 -12.64
CA GLU A 16 13.79 -0.70 -11.73
C GLU A 16 13.90 0.82 -11.87
N LYS A 17 13.94 1.31 -13.10
CA LYS A 17 13.97 2.75 -13.39
C LYS A 17 12.73 3.44 -12.85
N ALA A 18 11.54 2.86 -13.02
CA ALA A 18 10.30 3.39 -12.46
C ALA A 18 10.32 3.45 -10.93
N CYS A 19 10.77 2.38 -10.27
CA CYS A 19 10.90 2.32 -8.81
C CYS A 19 11.88 3.37 -8.28
N ASN A 20 13.03 3.54 -8.94
CA ASN A 20 14.01 4.57 -8.57
C ASN A 20 13.45 5.99 -8.79
N CYS A 21 12.74 6.24 -9.90
CA CYS A 21 12.07 7.52 -10.12
C CYS A 21 11.08 7.85 -8.98
N LEU A 22 10.26 6.90 -8.57
CA LEU A 22 9.32 7.09 -7.46
C LEU A 22 10.03 7.29 -6.11
N LEU A 23 11.12 6.55 -5.86
CA LEU A 23 11.93 6.72 -4.66
C LEU A 23 12.57 8.12 -4.59
N GLU A 24 13.10 8.62 -5.70
CA GLU A 24 13.67 9.97 -5.77
C GLU A 24 12.60 11.05 -5.65
N ALA A 25 11.43 10.86 -6.27
CA ALA A 25 10.28 11.74 -6.08
C ALA A 25 9.84 11.77 -4.61
N TYR A 26 9.76 10.62 -3.95
CA TYR A 26 9.48 10.52 -2.51
C TYR A 26 10.52 11.29 -1.70
N LYS A 27 11.82 11.02 -1.88
CA LYS A 27 12.88 11.75 -1.14
C LYS A 27 12.78 13.27 -1.30
N ARG A 28 12.46 13.75 -2.51
CA ARG A 28 12.35 15.18 -2.81
C ARG A 28 11.10 15.81 -2.21
N TYR A 29 9.95 15.14 -2.29
CA TYR A 29 8.64 15.73 -1.99
C TYR A 29 7.93 15.14 -0.77
N ASN A 30 8.57 14.24 -0.01
CA ASN A 30 8.00 13.60 1.18
C ASN A 30 7.47 14.64 2.18
N HIS A 31 8.17 15.75 2.37
CA HIS A 31 7.76 16.83 3.28
C HIS A 31 6.43 17.52 2.90
N LEU A 32 5.94 17.32 1.67
CA LEU A 32 4.68 17.87 1.17
C LEU A 32 3.49 16.90 1.31
N GLN A 33 3.72 15.72 1.89
CA GLN A 33 2.70 14.69 2.08
C GLN A 33 2.81 14.05 3.47
N SER A 34 1.75 13.39 3.94
CA SER A 34 1.69 12.78 5.27
C SER A 34 1.09 11.37 5.29
N ASP A 35 0.80 10.81 4.10
CA ASP A 35 0.15 9.51 3.93
C ASP A 35 1.17 8.37 3.91
N TRP A 36 2.23 8.53 3.12
CA TRP A 36 3.31 7.54 3.00
C TRP A 36 4.37 7.82 4.07
N LEU A 37 4.71 6.79 4.83
CA LEU A 37 5.72 6.85 5.90
C LEU A 37 7.11 6.49 5.39
N LEU A 38 7.18 5.62 4.38
CA LEU A 38 8.42 5.14 3.79
C LEU A 38 8.16 4.68 2.36
N VAL A 39 9.11 4.97 1.49
CA VAL A 39 9.31 4.32 0.20
C VAL A 39 10.74 3.83 0.18
N ASP A 40 10.93 2.57 -0.16
CA ASP A 40 12.25 1.97 -0.32
C ASP A 40 12.24 0.99 -1.49
N PHE A 41 13.36 0.89 -2.19
CA PHE A 41 13.53 -0.08 -3.27
C PHE A 41 14.48 -1.17 -2.81
N VAL A 42 13.90 -2.26 -2.32
CA VAL A 42 14.66 -3.39 -1.78
C VAL A 42 15.29 -4.13 -2.95
N HIS A 43 16.62 -4.25 -2.90
CA HIS A 43 17.42 -4.96 -3.88
C HIS A 43 18.47 -5.78 -3.15
N ASN A 44 18.30 -7.10 -3.15
CA ASN A 44 19.29 -8.08 -2.71
C ASN A 44 19.23 -9.31 -3.65
N ASP A 45 20.12 -10.27 -3.45
CA ASP A 45 20.31 -11.40 -4.39
C ASP A 45 19.02 -12.20 -4.66
N ASP A 46 18.13 -12.30 -3.66
CA ASP A 46 16.91 -13.11 -3.73
C ASP A 46 15.61 -12.29 -3.78
N SER A 47 15.68 -10.96 -3.65
CA SER A 47 14.49 -10.11 -3.55
C SER A 47 14.70 -8.73 -4.18
N LYS A 48 13.85 -8.43 -5.17
CA LYS A 48 13.77 -7.11 -5.80
C LYS A 48 12.33 -6.64 -5.81
N TYR A 49 12.03 -5.60 -5.04
CA TYR A 49 10.68 -5.05 -4.95
C TYR A 49 10.65 -3.64 -4.39
N LEU A 50 9.63 -2.88 -4.78
CA LEU A 50 9.34 -1.58 -4.20
C LEU A 50 8.48 -1.77 -2.94
N LYS A 51 8.95 -1.23 -1.82
CA LYS A 51 8.29 -1.26 -0.53
C LYS A 51 7.70 0.11 -0.22
N ILE A 52 6.43 0.15 0.15
CA ILE A 52 5.74 1.36 0.60
C ILE A 52 5.10 1.07 1.96
N LEU A 53 5.30 1.95 2.94
CA LEU A 53 4.63 1.90 4.24
C LEU A 53 3.66 3.06 4.38
N LYS A 54 2.45 2.78 4.87
CA LYS A 54 1.44 3.78 5.20
C LYS A 54 0.94 3.60 6.62
N ALA A 55 0.55 4.68 7.27
CA ALA A 55 -0.17 4.60 8.54
C ALA A 55 -1.55 3.97 8.30
N LEU A 56 -1.95 2.99 9.12
CA LEU A 56 -3.33 2.51 9.07
C LEU A 56 -4.25 3.55 9.71
N SER A 57 -5.12 4.17 8.92
CA SER A 57 -6.09 5.15 9.41
C SER A 57 -7.28 4.43 10.05
N ILE A 58 -7.13 4.03 11.32
CA ILE A 58 -8.23 3.50 12.12
C ILE A 58 -9.08 4.71 12.53
N THR A 59 -10.07 5.07 11.71
CA THR A 59 -11.12 5.96 12.21
C THR A 59 -11.78 5.21 13.35
N LYS A 60 -11.76 5.75 14.57
CA LYS A 60 -12.42 5.13 15.73
C LYS A 60 -13.90 4.91 15.38
N ILE A 61 -14.23 3.71 14.92
CA ILE A 61 -15.61 3.25 14.86
C ILE A 61 -16.03 3.23 16.32
N SER A 62 -16.92 4.15 16.70
CA SER A 62 -17.45 4.24 18.06
C SER A 62 -17.89 2.83 18.49
N PRO A 63 -17.36 2.28 19.60
CA PRO A 63 -17.74 0.96 20.04
C PRO A 63 -19.15 1.05 20.62
N LYS A 64 -20.15 0.73 19.80
CA LYS A 64 -21.42 0.27 20.36
C LYS A 64 -21.27 -1.22 20.62
N HIS A 65 -21.34 -1.56 21.92
CA HIS A 65 -21.23 -2.88 22.56
C HIS A 65 -19.77 -3.30 22.79
N GLN A 66 -19.29 -3.54 24.01
CA GLN A 66 -19.94 -4.12 25.17
C GLN A 66 -19.16 -3.74 26.44
N GLU A 67 -19.90 -3.34 27.47
CA GLU A 67 -19.44 -3.00 28.81
C GLU A 67 -18.64 -4.14 29.45
N LEU A 68 -17.42 -3.83 29.89
CA LEU A 68 -16.84 -4.46 31.08
C LEU A 68 -16.33 -3.35 31.99
N ARG A 69 -17.09 -3.21 33.07
CA ARG A 69 -16.91 -2.30 34.19
C ARG A 69 -15.70 -2.76 35.02
N ILE A 70 -14.70 -1.90 35.17
CA ILE A 70 -13.80 -1.92 36.33
C ILE A 70 -13.77 -0.48 36.83
N GLU A 71 -14.39 -0.27 37.98
CA GLU A 71 -14.31 0.95 38.77
C GLU A 71 -13.01 0.94 39.61
N GLU A 72 -12.60 2.16 40.00
CA GLU A 72 -11.57 2.53 41.01
C GLU A 72 -10.11 2.60 40.47
N THR A 73 -9.36 3.70 40.60
CA THR A 73 -9.39 4.80 41.57
C THR A 73 -8.61 6.01 41.02
N GLU A 74 -9.07 7.23 41.31
CA GLU A 74 -8.33 8.49 41.11
C GLU A 74 -7.14 8.60 42.06
N ILE A 75 -5.97 8.96 41.53
CA ILE A 75 -4.96 9.74 42.27
C ILE A 75 -4.36 10.73 41.28
N GLU A 76 -4.71 12.01 41.45
CA GLU A 76 -4.01 13.15 40.86
C GLU A 76 -2.72 13.37 41.64
N GLU A 77 -1.56 13.30 40.98
CA GLU A 77 -0.36 14.01 41.42
C GLU A 77 0.28 14.71 40.22
N ASP A 78 0.35 16.02 40.38
CA ASP A 78 0.89 17.07 39.51
C ASP A 78 2.42 16.97 39.48
N ASP A 79 3.02 16.73 38.31
CA ASP A 79 4.45 16.98 38.10
C ASP A 79 4.68 17.74 36.80
N GLU A 80 5.08 18.99 36.98
CA GLU A 80 5.28 20.03 36.01
C GLU A 80 6.75 19.99 35.53
N GLU A 81 7.12 18.98 34.73
CA GLU A 81 8.36 19.00 33.94
C GLU A 81 8.08 18.83 32.44
N ALA A 82 8.24 19.96 31.75
CA ALA A 82 8.25 20.06 30.31
C ALA A 82 9.40 19.24 29.71
N LEU A 83 9.07 18.12 29.09
CA LEU A 83 9.81 17.62 27.93
C LEU A 83 8.85 17.58 26.75
N VAL A 84 8.97 18.61 25.93
CA VAL A 84 8.43 18.65 24.56
C VAL A 84 9.27 17.66 23.74
N GLU A 85 9.14 16.37 24.03
CA GLU A 85 9.64 15.33 23.15
C GLU A 85 8.69 15.29 21.95
N ASP A 86 9.22 15.82 20.86
CA ASP A 86 8.70 15.74 19.51
C ASP A 86 8.26 14.29 19.24
N THR A 87 6.97 14.01 19.51
CA THR A 87 6.36 12.70 19.35
C THR A 87 6.34 12.40 17.87
N LYS A 88 7.44 11.82 17.38
CA LYS A 88 7.44 10.97 16.19
C LYS A 88 6.24 10.05 16.36
N ARG A 89 5.15 10.32 15.65
CA ARG A 89 3.94 9.51 15.68
C ARG A 89 4.37 8.05 15.52
N SER A 90 4.40 7.29 16.61
CA SER A 90 4.64 5.86 16.58
C SER A 90 3.38 5.28 15.99
N HIS A 91 3.36 5.16 14.66
CA HIS A 91 2.29 4.44 13.99
C HIS A 91 2.46 2.97 14.37
N GLU A 92 1.80 2.55 15.45
CA GLU A 92 1.85 1.19 15.96
C GLU A 92 1.35 0.18 14.93
N VAL A 93 0.45 0.62 14.05
CA VAL A 93 -0.13 -0.19 13.00
C VAL A 93 0.11 0.44 11.64
N ILE A 94 0.81 -0.29 10.79
CA ILE A 94 1.17 0.16 9.44
C ILE A 94 0.60 -0.80 8.40
N LEU A 95 0.27 -0.25 7.24
CA LEU A 95 -0.06 -1.01 6.05
C LEU A 95 1.20 -1.06 5.19
N GLU A 96 1.72 -2.26 5.00
CA GLU A 96 2.90 -2.53 4.18
C GLU A 96 2.46 -3.03 2.80
N TYR A 97 3.01 -2.41 1.75
CA TYR A 97 2.82 -2.79 0.36
C TYR A 97 4.16 -3.18 -0.25
N ASN A 98 4.17 -4.28 -0.99
CA ASN A 98 5.31 -4.74 -1.78
C ASN A 98 4.86 -4.88 -3.23
N ILE A 99 5.52 -4.15 -4.13
CA ILE A 99 5.26 -4.17 -5.57
C ILE A 99 6.39 -4.94 -6.24
N ILE A 100 6.05 -6.06 -6.83
CA ILE A 100 7.00 -7.04 -7.38
C ILE A 100 6.73 -7.22 -8.86
N LEU A 101 7.77 -7.23 -9.70
CA LEU A 101 7.60 -7.53 -11.12
C LEU A 101 7.30 -9.02 -11.30
N SER A 102 6.21 -9.36 -11.99
CA SER A 102 5.93 -10.75 -12.38
C SER A 102 6.83 -11.17 -13.54
N PRO A 103 7.64 -12.24 -13.43
CA PRO A 103 8.42 -12.75 -14.56
C PRO A 103 7.52 -13.29 -15.69
N SER A 104 6.37 -13.88 -15.35
CA SER A 104 5.47 -14.52 -16.31
C SER A 104 4.54 -13.52 -17.00
N TYR A 105 4.02 -12.54 -16.26
CA TYR A 105 3.09 -11.56 -16.83
C TYR A 105 3.79 -10.28 -17.29
N GLN A 106 5.05 -10.06 -16.89
CA GLN A 106 5.83 -8.86 -17.21
C GLN A 106 5.10 -7.56 -16.84
N VAL A 107 4.42 -7.57 -15.69
CA VAL A 107 3.73 -6.42 -15.10
C VAL A 107 3.95 -6.41 -13.59
N PRO A 108 3.84 -5.26 -12.91
CA PRO A 108 3.94 -5.21 -11.46
C PRO A 108 2.75 -5.91 -10.79
N VAL A 109 2.99 -6.44 -9.60
CA VAL A 109 2.04 -7.21 -8.78
C VAL A 109 2.05 -6.69 -7.36
N LEU A 110 0.86 -6.50 -6.78
CA LEU A 110 0.71 -5.92 -5.46
C LEU A 110 0.51 -6.99 -4.40
N TYR A 111 1.39 -6.99 -3.39
CA TYR A 111 1.24 -7.72 -2.15
C TYR A 111 1.08 -6.73 -1.00
N PHE A 112 0.17 -6.97 -0.06
CA PHE A 112 -0.05 -6.04 1.05
C PHE A 112 -0.55 -6.71 2.33
N SER A 113 -0.17 -6.15 3.48
CA SER A 113 -0.57 -6.66 4.79
C SER A 113 -0.53 -5.57 5.85
N ILE A 114 -1.36 -5.71 6.88
CA ILE A 114 -1.24 -4.90 8.09
C ILE A 114 -0.11 -5.50 8.96
N LYS A 115 0.84 -4.67 9.38
CA LYS A 115 1.80 -5.01 10.43
C LYS A 115 1.32 -4.38 11.73
N ASP A 116 0.97 -5.24 12.68
CA ASP A 116 0.53 -4.87 14.01
C ASP A 116 1.28 -5.73 15.05
N PRO A 117 2.09 -5.12 15.94
CA PRO A 117 2.78 -5.83 17.01
C PRO A 117 1.83 -6.63 17.93
N HIS A 118 0.55 -6.22 18.00
CA HIS A 118 -0.45 -6.85 18.85
C HIS A 118 -1.35 -7.86 18.12
N PHE A 119 -1.10 -8.14 16.84
CA PHE A 119 -1.83 -9.13 16.03
C PHE A 119 -3.36 -8.94 15.99
N ARG A 120 -3.87 -7.71 16.16
CA ARG A 120 -5.31 -7.40 16.20
C ARG A 120 -5.97 -7.50 14.83
N PHE A 121 -5.18 -7.45 13.75
CA PHE A 121 -5.65 -7.42 12.37
C PHE A 121 -5.15 -8.64 11.59
N PRO A 122 -5.71 -9.84 11.82
CA PRO A 122 -5.32 -11.02 11.06
C PRO A 122 -5.70 -10.87 9.58
N PRO A 123 -4.99 -11.50 8.64
CA PRO A 123 -5.24 -11.39 7.20
C PRO A 123 -6.50 -12.18 6.82
N THR A 124 -7.67 -11.64 7.19
CA THR A 124 -8.98 -12.23 6.92
C THR A 124 -9.79 -11.32 6.01
N ARG A 125 -10.86 -11.87 5.46
CA ARG A 125 -11.83 -11.11 4.67
C ARG A 125 -12.41 -9.92 5.46
N ASP A 126 -12.73 -10.12 6.74
CA ASP A 126 -13.33 -9.07 7.56
C ASP A 126 -12.32 -7.94 7.82
N THR A 127 -11.05 -8.28 8.05
CA THR A 127 -9.97 -7.28 8.16
C THR A 127 -9.81 -6.48 6.87
N LEU A 128 -9.81 -7.16 5.72
CA LEU A 128 -9.68 -6.54 4.40
C LEU A 128 -10.77 -5.49 4.18
N TYR A 129 -12.04 -5.85 4.35
CA TYR A 129 -13.17 -4.94 4.08
C TYR A 129 -13.36 -3.86 5.15
N SER A 130 -13.00 -4.16 6.40
CA SER A 130 -13.21 -3.21 7.50
C SER A 130 -12.12 -2.14 7.57
N TYR A 131 -10.88 -2.48 7.22
CA TYR A 131 -9.72 -1.62 7.50
C TYR A 131 -8.89 -1.23 6.28
N ILE A 132 -8.93 -2.00 5.19
CA ILE A 132 -8.05 -1.77 4.04
C ILE A 132 -8.82 -1.22 2.84
N VAL A 133 -9.90 -1.90 2.43
CA VAL A 133 -10.68 -1.52 1.25
C VAL A 133 -11.43 -0.21 1.53
N PRO A 134 -11.14 0.88 0.79
CA PRO A 134 -11.83 2.15 0.99
C PRO A 134 -13.32 2.03 0.67
N HIS A 135 -14.18 2.80 1.35
CA HIS A 135 -15.64 2.71 1.23
C HIS A 135 -16.15 2.75 -0.22
N GLN A 136 -15.58 3.62 -1.05
CA GLN A 136 -15.96 3.76 -2.47
C GLN A 136 -15.71 2.51 -3.31
N PHE A 137 -14.81 1.62 -2.87
CA PHE A 137 -14.52 0.35 -3.53
C PHE A 137 -15.29 -0.81 -2.93
N LYS A 138 -15.93 -0.68 -1.75
CA LYS A 138 -16.64 -1.80 -1.09
C LYS A 138 -17.70 -2.43 -1.98
N LEU A 139 -18.60 -1.65 -2.56
CA LEU A 139 -19.63 -2.17 -3.46
C LEU A 139 -19.03 -2.85 -4.69
N GLN A 140 -17.90 -2.35 -5.22
CA GLN A 140 -17.24 -2.96 -6.37
C GLN A 140 -16.53 -4.27 -6.01
N VAL A 141 -15.99 -4.37 -4.80
CA VAL A 141 -15.33 -5.59 -4.31
C VAL A 141 -16.36 -6.62 -3.79
N GLU A 142 -17.54 -6.18 -3.33
CA GLU A 142 -18.62 -7.02 -2.80
C GLU A 142 -19.63 -7.52 -3.87
N SER A 143 -20.09 -6.65 -4.78
CA SER A 143 -21.18 -6.97 -5.74
C SER A 143 -20.77 -7.96 -6.82
N VAL A 144 -19.46 -8.05 -7.04
CA VAL A 144 -18.86 -8.93 -8.00
C VAL A 144 -17.96 -9.80 -7.10
N GLY A 145 -18.39 -11.02 -6.77
CA GLY A 145 -17.75 -11.81 -5.70
C GLY A 145 -16.26 -12.04 -5.96
N ILE A 146 -15.38 -11.75 -4.99
CA ILE A 146 -13.92 -11.69 -5.19
C ILE A 146 -13.59 -10.85 -6.42
N ILE A 147 -14.04 -9.59 -6.49
CA ILE A 147 -13.70 -8.75 -7.65
C ILE A 147 -12.74 -7.65 -7.28
N GLY A 148 -11.71 -7.61 -8.10
CA GLY A 148 -10.46 -6.93 -7.85
C GLY A 148 -9.26 -7.86 -7.75
N GLY A 149 -9.43 -9.19 -7.91
CA GLY A 149 -8.29 -10.12 -7.88
C GLY A 149 -7.56 -10.21 -6.54
N ILE A 150 -8.13 -9.65 -5.46
CA ILE A 150 -7.56 -9.71 -4.11
C ILE A 150 -7.83 -11.10 -3.52
N THR A 151 -6.77 -11.86 -3.24
CA THR A 151 -6.80 -13.15 -2.54
C THR A 151 -5.75 -13.17 -1.43
N LEU A 152 -5.74 -14.23 -0.64
CA LEU A 152 -4.65 -14.56 0.27
C LEU A 152 -3.68 -15.53 -0.40
N THR A 153 -2.39 -15.31 -0.17
CA THR A 153 -1.28 -16.18 -0.60
C THR A 153 -0.13 -16.04 0.40
N ASP A 154 0.92 -16.81 0.22
CA ASP A 154 2.19 -16.56 0.88
C ASP A 154 3.01 -15.52 0.11
N HIS A 155 3.62 -14.59 0.85
CA HIS A 155 4.51 -13.59 0.27
C HIS A 155 5.78 -14.26 -0.30
N PRO A 156 6.19 -13.97 -1.55
CA PRO A 156 7.21 -14.76 -2.27
C PRO A 156 8.59 -14.75 -1.61
N PHE A 157 8.89 -13.73 -0.80
CA PHE A 157 10.20 -13.59 -0.14
C PHE A 157 10.18 -13.91 1.35
N THR A 158 9.02 -13.85 2.01
CA THR A 158 8.93 -14.01 3.47
C THR A 158 8.09 -15.21 3.90
N ASN A 159 7.46 -15.91 2.95
CA ASN A 159 6.60 -17.07 3.18
C ASN A 159 5.54 -16.85 4.27
N SER A 160 5.07 -15.61 4.39
CA SER A 160 4.07 -15.19 5.37
C SER A 160 2.74 -14.90 4.68
N PRO A 161 1.59 -15.16 5.33
CA PRO A 161 0.29 -14.85 4.75
C PRO A 161 0.14 -13.36 4.42
N VAL A 162 -0.30 -13.06 3.21
CA VAL A 162 -0.41 -11.69 2.68
C VAL A 162 -1.60 -11.58 1.72
N PHE A 163 -2.20 -10.41 1.63
CA PHE A 163 -3.16 -10.12 0.56
C PHE A 163 -2.42 -9.87 -0.75
N PHE A 164 -3.01 -10.27 -1.86
CA PHE A 164 -2.38 -10.26 -3.16
C PHE A 164 -3.38 -9.93 -4.25
N ILE A 165 -3.01 -9.04 -5.17
CA ILE A 165 -3.80 -8.74 -6.38
C ILE A 165 -3.25 -9.54 -7.56
N HIS A 166 -4.04 -10.47 -8.10
CA HIS A 166 -3.63 -11.27 -9.24
C HIS A 166 -3.47 -10.41 -10.52
N PRO A 167 -2.37 -10.54 -11.27
CA PRO A 167 -2.05 -9.64 -12.38
C PRO A 167 -2.77 -9.94 -13.70
N CYS A 168 -3.66 -10.94 -13.76
CA CYS A 168 -4.25 -11.40 -15.03
C CYS A 168 -5.05 -10.34 -15.79
N GLN A 169 -5.57 -9.33 -15.11
CA GLN A 169 -6.32 -8.23 -15.72
C GLN A 169 -5.48 -6.95 -15.85
N THR A 170 -4.25 -6.92 -15.35
CA THR A 170 -3.43 -5.71 -15.30
C THR A 170 -3.21 -5.13 -16.69
N THR A 171 -2.86 -5.96 -17.68
CA THR A 171 -2.60 -5.48 -19.05
C THR A 171 -3.82 -4.81 -19.66
N SER A 172 -4.98 -5.46 -19.60
CA SER A 172 -6.25 -4.92 -20.11
C SER A 172 -6.66 -3.62 -19.42
N VAL A 173 -6.42 -3.50 -18.11
CA VAL A 173 -6.70 -2.29 -17.34
C VAL A 173 -5.77 -1.13 -17.76
N LEU A 174 -4.47 -1.40 -17.94
CA LEU A 174 -3.50 -0.38 -18.35
C LEU A 174 -3.77 0.12 -19.78
N GLU A 175 -4.08 -0.80 -20.71
CA GLU A 175 -4.46 -0.46 -22.08
C GLU A 175 -5.71 0.45 -22.13
N ALA A 176 -6.72 0.12 -21.33
CA ALA A 176 -7.93 0.94 -21.24
C ALA A 176 -7.67 2.32 -20.62
N SER A 177 -6.69 2.45 -19.73
CA SER A 177 -6.41 3.69 -18.99
C SER A 177 -5.59 4.69 -19.81
N LEU A 178 -4.62 4.22 -20.60
CA LEU A 178 -3.71 5.09 -21.36
C LEU A 178 -4.07 5.22 -22.85
N GLY A 179 -4.92 4.32 -23.37
CA GLY A 179 -5.15 4.19 -24.80
C GLY A 179 -3.86 3.79 -25.54
N SER A 180 -3.60 4.38 -26.71
CA SER A 180 -2.41 4.12 -27.54
C SER A 180 -1.23 5.07 -27.30
N LYS A 181 -1.08 5.61 -26.08
CA LYS A 181 0.00 6.56 -25.75
C LYS A 181 1.23 5.86 -25.17
N GLU A 182 2.40 6.40 -25.47
CA GLU A 182 3.68 5.95 -24.91
C GLU A 182 3.88 6.49 -23.48
N ALA A 183 4.15 5.59 -22.52
CA ALA A 183 4.50 5.96 -21.14
C ALA A 183 6.02 5.93 -20.93
N THR A 184 6.55 6.85 -20.14
CA THR A 184 7.85 6.65 -19.47
C THR A 184 7.70 5.59 -18.37
N PRO A 185 8.80 5.00 -17.86
CA PRO A 185 8.74 4.12 -16.70
C PRO A 185 8.03 4.71 -15.48
N GLU A 186 8.26 5.99 -15.18
CA GLU A 186 7.60 6.70 -14.10
C GLU A 186 6.09 6.85 -14.34
N GLU A 187 5.69 7.29 -15.53
CA GLU A 187 4.28 7.40 -15.93
C GLU A 187 3.58 6.04 -15.85
N TYR A 188 4.26 4.97 -16.26
CA TYR A 188 3.75 3.60 -16.21
C TYR A 188 3.46 3.16 -14.77
N LEU A 189 4.41 3.32 -13.84
CA LEU A 189 4.22 2.89 -12.46
C LEU A 189 3.16 3.74 -11.74
N ASN A 190 3.12 5.05 -12.00
CA ASN A 190 2.08 5.92 -11.46
C ASN A 190 0.69 5.53 -11.96
N LEU A 191 0.57 5.22 -13.25
CA LEU A 191 -0.66 4.69 -13.85
C LEU A 191 -1.08 3.38 -13.20
N TRP A 192 -0.14 2.44 -13.06
CA TRP A 192 -0.39 1.13 -12.46
C TRP A 192 -0.83 1.26 -10.99
N ILE A 193 -0.19 2.12 -10.19
CA ILE A 193 -0.61 2.39 -8.81
C ILE A 193 -2.05 2.95 -8.79
N GLY A 194 -2.35 3.92 -9.67
CA GLY A 194 -3.68 4.51 -9.77
C GLY A 194 -4.76 3.50 -10.15
N ALA A 195 -4.44 2.56 -11.05
CA ALA A 195 -5.37 1.57 -11.55
C ALA A 195 -5.56 0.37 -10.60
N MET A 196 -4.47 -0.14 -10.02
CA MET A 196 -4.46 -1.39 -9.26
C MET A 196 -4.44 -1.17 -7.73
N GLY A 197 -3.89 -0.04 -7.26
CA GLY A 197 -3.66 0.21 -5.84
C GLY A 197 -4.91 0.66 -5.07
N GLY A 198 -5.85 1.32 -5.74
CA GLY A 198 -6.97 1.99 -5.08
C GLY A 198 -7.88 1.06 -4.27
N CYS A 199 -8.14 -0.15 -4.75
CA CYS A 199 -8.95 -1.15 -4.04
C CYS A 199 -8.26 -1.68 -2.77
N ALA A 200 -6.93 -1.57 -2.68
CA ALA A 200 -6.13 -1.92 -1.51
C ALA A 200 -5.78 -0.71 -0.62
N GLY A 201 -6.35 0.48 -0.89
CA GLY A 201 -6.06 1.70 -0.13
C GLY A 201 -4.71 2.36 -0.47
N LEU A 202 -4.04 1.90 -1.52
CA LEU A 202 -2.83 2.52 -2.03
C LEU A 202 -3.18 3.58 -3.07
N PHE A 203 -3.00 4.84 -2.69
CA PHE A 203 -3.13 5.99 -3.59
C PHE A 203 -1.81 6.73 -3.64
N LEU A 204 -1.44 7.19 -4.83
CA LEU A 204 -0.26 8.01 -5.03
C LEU A 204 -0.50 9.42 -4.47
N PRO A 205 0.31 9.92 -3.51
CA PRO A 205 0.17 11.27 -3.01
C PRO A 205 0.40 12.27 -4.13
N ARG A 206 -0.45 13.30 -4.21
CA ARG A 206 -0.37 14.31 -5.28
C ARG A 206 0.98 15.02 -5.34
N ALA A 207 1.65 15.19 -4.21
CA ALA A 207 2.98 15.79 -4.15
C ALA A 207 4.07 14.97 -4.88
N LEU A 208 3.82 13.67 -5.15
CA LEU A 208 4.74 12.80 -5.88
C LEU A 208 4.42 12.73 -7.38
N LEU A 209 3.30 13.32 -7.80
CA LEU A 209 2.97 13.56 -9.20
C LEU A 209 3.62 14.89 -9.60
N GLY A 210 4.70 14.83 -10.38
CA GLY A 210 5.45 16.01 -10.83
C GLY A 210 4.62 17.04 -11.60
#